data_AF-A0A085V8F9-F1
#
_entry.id   AF-A0A085V8F9-F1
#
_cell.length_a   1.000
_cell.length_b   1.000
_cell.length_c   1.000
_cell.angle_alpha   90.00
_cell.angle_beta   90.00
_cell.angle_gamma   90.00
#
_symmetry.space_group_name_H-M   'P 1'
#
loop_
_entity.id
_entity.type
_entity.pdbx_description
1 polymer ?
#
loop_
_entity_poly.entity_id
_entity_poly.type
_entity_poly.pdbx_seq_one_letter_code
_entity_poly.pdbx_strand_id
1 'polypeptide(L)' 'MQLHEAFELKETYNANQANRAIQDDGWQLLGITPGANGVTYVLGKKKPAASAQTVPLRV' A
#
# COMPACT_ATOMS: atom_id res chain seq x y z
N MET A 1 -14.41 -2.65 9.19
CA MET A 1 -13.69 -1.87 8.15
C MET A 1 -13.06 -2.86 7.19
N GLN A 2 -13.56 -2.99 5.96
CA GLN A 2 -13.01 -3.95 4.97
C GLN A 2 -12.08 -3.21 4.01
N LEU A 3 -10.76 -3.39 4.18
CA LEU A 3 -9.73 -2.91 3.26
C LEU A 3 -9.74 -3.77 1.99
N HIS A 4 -10.57 -3.42 1.00
CA HIS A 4 -10.72 -4.17 -0.25
C HIS A 4 -9.57 -3.96 -1.27
N GLU A 5 -8.59 -3.08 -1.01
CA GLU A 5 -7.65 -2.62 -2.05
C GLU A 5 -6.15 -2.77 -1.75
N ALA A 6 -5.75 -3.22 -0.56
CA ALA A 6 -4.34 -3.40 -0.20
C ALA A 6 -4.02 -4.90 -0.08
N PHE A 7 -3.08 -5.37 -0.91
CA PHE A 7 -2.61 -6.77 -0.89
C PHE A 7 -1.60 -7.00 0.24
N GLU A 8 -0.82 -5.96 0.55
CA GLU A 8 0.11 -5.95 1.67
C GLU A 8 -0.04 -4.66 2.45
N LEU A 9 0.11 -4.76 3.77
CA LEU A 9 0.11 -3.64 4.70
C LEU A 9 1.45 -3.56 5.42
N LYS A 10 1.95 -2.34 5.60
CA LYS A 10 3.16 -2.05 6.35
C LYS A 10 2.92 -0.88 7.28
N GLU A 11 3.12 -1.10 8.56
CA GLU A 11 3.12 -0.03 9.56
C GLU A 11 4.52 0.52 9.74
N THR A 12 4.65 1.84 9.78
CA THR A 12 5.91 2.51 10.12
C THR A 12 5.65 3.57 11.18
N TYR A 13 6.57 3.69 12.13
CA TYR A 13 6.44 4.63 13.26
C TYR A 13 7.29 5.90 13.06
N ASN A 14 7.77 6.12 11.83
CA ASN A 14 8.65 7.22 11.49
C ASN A 14 8.33 7.74 10.08
N ALA A 15 8.08 9.05 9.97
CA ALA A 15 7.77 9.71 8.70
C ALA A 15 8.86 9.51 7.63
N ASN A 16 10.14 9.49 8.00
CA ASN A 16 11.24 9.27 7.06
C ASN A 16 11.22 7.85 6.47
N GLN A 17 10.85 6.85 7.28
CA GLN A 17 10.71 5.48 6.80
C GLN A 17 9.46 5.33 5.92
N ALA A 18 8.37 6.00 6.29
CA ALA A 18 7.16 6.05 5.47
C ALA A 18 7.45 6.67 4.08
N ASN A 19 8.16 7.80 4.05
CA ASN A 19 8.49 8.52 2.83
C ASN A 19 9.38 7.69 1.89
N ARG A 20 10.41 7.02 2.41
CA ARG A 20 11.23 6.11 1.60
C ARG A 20 10.42 4.95 1.03
N ALA A 21 9.57 4.33 1.84
CA ALA A 21 8.71 3.25 1.36
C ALA A 21 7.76 3.73 0.24
N ILE A 22 7.26 4.97 0.32
CA ILE A 22 6.40 5.53 -0.71
C ILE A 22 7.19 5.82 -2.00
N GLN A 23 8.37 6.42 -1.89
CA GLN A 23 9.16 6.89 -3.04
C GLN A 23 9.94 5.76 -3.73
N ASP A 24 10.58 4.89 -2.96
CA ASP A 24 11.54 3.92 -3.47
C ASP A 24 10.89 2.55 -3.75
N ASP A 25 9.95 2.16 -2.89
CA ASP A 25 9.40 0.80 -2.86
C ASP A 25 7.97 0.73 -3.43
N GLY A 26 7.39 1.85 -3.86
CA GLY A 26 6.06 1.93 -4.47
C GLY A 26 4.89 1.67 -3.51
N TRP A 27 5.07 1.94 -2.20
CA TRP A 27 3.98 1.90 -1.24
C TRP A 27 3.08 3.14 -1.34
N GLN A 28 1.82 3.02 -0.90
CA GLN A 28 0.91 4.16 -0.78
C GLN A 28 0.48 4.35 0.67
N LEU A 29 0.43 5.60 1.13
CA LEU A 29 -0.10 5.92 2.46
C LEU A 29 -1.62 5.70 2.47
N LEU A 30 -2.09 4.80 3.34
CA LEU A 30 -3.50 4.52 3.51
C LEU A 30 -4.11 5.25 4.70
N GLY A 31 -3.30 5.51 5.73
CA GLY A 31 -3.78 6.17 6.93
C GLY A 31 -2.69 6.55 7.90
N ILE A 32 -3.02 7.47 8.79
CA ILE A 32 -2.18 7.89 9.90
C ILE A 32 -3.02 7.71 11.16
N THR A 33 -2.53 6.93 12.12
CA THR A 33 -3.21 6.66 13.38
C THR A 33 -2.36 7.09 14.57
N PRO A 34 -2.95 7.70 15.61
CA PRO A 34 -2.25 7.91 16.86
C PRO A 34 -2.05 6.54 17.55
N GLY A 35 -0.79 6.24 17.89
CA GLY A 35 -0.37 5.04 18.61
C GLY A 35 0.24 5.38 19.96
N ALA A 36 0.50 4.34 20.77
CA ALA A 36 1.02 4.49 22.14
C ALA A 36 2.35 5.26 22.22
N ASN A 37 3.17 5.24 21.15
CA ASN A 37 4.47 5.89 21.09
C ASN A 37 4.53 7.04 20.06
N GLY A 38 3.37 7.61 19.68
CA GLY A 38 3.30 8.72 18.73
C GLY A 38 2.42 8.42 17.53
N VAL A 39 2.94 8.57 16.32
CA VAL A 39 2.17 8.44 15.07
C VAL A 39 2.57 7.18 14.32
N THR A 40 1.58 6.37 13.94
CA THR A 40 1.74 5.20 13.07
C THR A 40 1.25 5.53 11.67
N TYR A 41 2.10 5.33 10.68
CA TYR A 41 1.77 5.46 9.27
C TYR A 41 1.45 4.06 8.72
N VAL A 42 0.22 3.88 8.24
CA VAL A 42 -0.23 2.64 7.63
C VAL A 42 -0.07 2.78 6.13
N LEU A 43 0.83 1.98 5.55
CA LEU A 43 1.09 1.91 4.13
C LEU A 43 0.46 0.67 3.53
N GLY A 44 0.04 0.76 2.28
CA GLY A 44 -0.48 -0.35 1.50
C GLY A 44 0.19 -0.46 0.15
N LYS A 45 0.42 -1.70 -0.30
CA LYS A 45 0.72 -1.99 -1.70
C LYS A 45 -0.52 -2.53 -2.39
N LYS A 46 -0.82 -1.96 -3.54
CA LYS A 46 -1.80 -2.55 -4.46
C LYS A 46 -1.20 -3.82 -5.04
N LYS A 47 -2.02 -4.85 -5.22
CA LYS A 47 -1.61 -6.02 -6.01
C LYS A 47 -1.21 -5.49 -7.39
N PRO A 48 -0.03 -5.84 -7.93
CA PRO A 48 0.25 -5.55 -9.33
C PRO A 48 -0.94 -6.08 -10.11
N ALA A 49 -1.58 -5.22 -10.92
CA ALA A 49 -2.58 -5.70 -11.84
C ALA A 49 -1.88 -6.79 -12.64
N ALA A 50 -2.31 -8.04 -12.48
CA ALA A 50 -1.91 -9.10 -13.39
C ALA A 50 -2.27 -8.54 -14.75
N SER A 51 -1.23 -8.18 -15.52
CA SER A 51 -1.31 -7.61 -16.85
C SER A 51 -2.55 -8.15 -17.52
N ALA A 52 -3.49 -7.26 -17.85
CA ALA A 52 -4.73 -7.58 -18.52
C ALA A 52 -4.46 -8.74 -19.48
N GLN A 53 -4.87 -9.95 -19.11
CA GLN A 53 -4.79 -11.07 -20.02
C GLN A 53 -5.74 -10.66 -21.14
N THR A 54 -5.16 -10.15 -22.21
CA THR A 54 -5.82 -9.95 -23.49
C THR A 54 -6.36 -11.32 -23.85
N VAL A 55 -7.62 -11.57 -23.51
CA VAL A 55 -8.34 -12.74 -24.01
C VAL A 55 -8.50 -12.45 -25.49
N PRO A 56 -7.84 -13.18 -26.41
CA PRO A 56 -8.13 -12.99 -27.82
C PRO A 56 -9.58 -13.47 -28.03
N LEU A 57 -10.42 -12.54 -28.48
CA LEU A 57 -11.77 -12.84 -28.97
C LEU A 57 -11.59 -13.81 -30.15
N ARG A 58 -11.90 -15.09 -29.96
CA ARG A 58 -11.95 -16.04 -31.09
C ARG A 58 -13.25 -15.80 -31.86
N VAL A 59 -13.10 -15.42 -33.13
CA VAL A 59 -14.15 -15.31 -34.15
C VAL A 59 -14.52 -16.69 -34.66
#